data_AF-A0A1F2WVC2-F1
#
_entry.id   AF-A0A1F2WVC2-F1
#
_cell.length_a   1.000
_cell.length_b   1.000
_cell.length_c   1.000
_cell.angle_alpha   90.00
_cell.angle_beta   90.00
_cell.angle_gamma   90.00
#
_symmetry.space_group_name_H-M   'P 1'
#
loop_
_entity.id
_entity.type
_entity.pdbx_description
1 polymer ?
#
loop_
_entity_poly.entity_id
_entity_poly.type
_entity_poly.pdbx_seq_one_letter_code
_entity_poly.pdbx_strand_id
1 'polypeptide(L)'
;MAQAGKPVVSRKTVGRLSLYRRLLDNLRGTGTTHIYSHQLAHLAGVSAAQVRRDFMVIGYSGSPNRGYHVDTCLASIESLLDGATRQDVALVGVGRLGRSVLAHFAGRRPLLRIAAGFDTNPGVIGTTIEGCLVHSMDDLERVVAEKGIRIAILAVPPETAQAAADALVRSGIRSLVDFTAVPLHVPDEVFVDHMDITSALESAAFFARQDQGTPPMDNGVDNGSEADMFPMI
;
A
#
# COMPACT_ATOMS: atom_id res chain seq x y z
N MET A 1 37.13 9.90 2.29
CA MET A 1 36.14 9.69 1.22
C MET A 1 34.77 9.58 1.87
N ALA A 2 33.91 10.58 1.69
CA ALA A 2 32.57 10.58 2.27
C ALA A 2 31.71 9.53 1.54
N GLN A 3 31.19 8.54 2.27
CA GLN A 3 30.12 7.68 1.77
C GLN A 3 28.89 8.58 1.60
N ALA A 4 28.47 8.81 0.35
CA ALA A 4 27.20 9.45 0.06
C ALA A 4 26.08 8.59 0.66
N GLY A 5 25.42 9.11 1.70
CA GLY A 5 24.33 8.42 2.38
C GLY A 5 23.21 8.09 1.39
N LYS A 6 22.81 6.83 1.35
CA LYS A 6 21.67 6.35 0.57
C LYS A 6 20.44 7.22 0.93
N PRO A 7 19.74 7.83 -0.04
CA PRO A 7 18.63 8.74 0.29
C PRO A 7 17.57 8.01 1.11
N VAL A 8 17.15 8.61 2.22
CA VAL A 8 16.08 8.08 3.08
C VAL A 8 14.76 8.18 2.31
N VAL A 9 14.32 7.06 1.71
CA VAL A 9 13.10 7.00 0.93
C VAL A 9 11.89 6.88 1.87
N SER A 10 10.93 7.80 1.76
CA SER A 10 9.73 7.77 2.61
C SER A 10 8.82 6.57 2.29
N ARG A 11 8.08 6.05 3.29
CA ARG A 11 7.01 5.04 3.11
C ARG A 11 6.07 5.39 1.96
N LYS A 12 5.63 6.66 1.91
CA LYS A 12 4.73 7.15 0.86
C LYS A 12 5.37 7.04 -0.54
N THR A 13 6.67 7.31 -0.65
CA THR A 13 7.41 7.15 -1.91
C THR A 13 7.52 5.68 -2.29
N VAL A 14 7.88 4.78 -1.36
CA VAL A 14 7.92 3.32 -1.60
C VAL A 14 6.56 2.81 -2.10
N GLY A 15 5.47 3.20 -1.44
CA GLY A 15 4.10 2.84 -1.85
C GLY A 15 3.75 3.31 -3.26
N ARG A 16 4.10 4.56 -3.62
CA ARG A 16 3.91 5.09 -4.98
C ARG A 16 4.77 4.38 -6.01
N LEU A 17 6.05 4.10 -5.73
CA LEU A 17 6.92 3.33 -6.64
C LEU A 17 6.37 1.93 -6.89
N SER A 18 5.83 1.26 -5.86
CA SER A 18 5.14 -0.03 -5.99
C SER A 18 3.88 0.07 -6.88
N LEU A 19 3.13 1.16 -6.79
CA LEU A 19 2.01 1.43 -7.70
C LEU A 19 2.48 1.68 -9.14
N TYR A 20 3.49 2.54 -9.33
CA TYR A 20 4.04 2.82 -10.65
C TYR A 20 4.55 1.55 -11.34
N ARG A 21 5.23 0.65 -10.61
CA ARG A 21 5.64 -0.66 -11.13
C ARG A 21 4.45 -1.44 -11.71
N ARG A 22 3.35 -1.56 -10.98
CA ARG A 22 2.14 -2.27 -11.47
C ARG A 22 1.56 -1.61 -12.73
N LEU A 23 1.50 -0.28 -12.75
CA LEU A 23 0.99 0.46 -13.91
C LEU A 23 1.90 0.30 -15.14
N LEU A 24 3.20 0.39 -14.94
CA LEU A 24 4.21 0.23 -15.98
C LEU A 24 4.26 -1.21 -16.51
N ASP A 25 4.12 -2.22 -15.65
CA ASP A 25 4.02 -3.63 -16.06
C ASP A 25 2.81 -3.84 -16.99
N ASN A 26 1.66 -3.26 -16.65
CA ASN A 26 0.46 -3.33 -17.49
C ASN A 26 0.68 -2.65 -18.85
N LEU A 27 1.28 -1.44 -18.85
CA LEU A 27 1.61 -0.70 -20.06
C LEU A 27 2.61 -1.44 -20.96
N ARG A 28 3.61 -2.08 -20.36
CA ARG A 28 4.55 -2.96 -21.06
C ARG A 28 3.81 -4.12 -21.72
N GLY A 29 2.85 -4.74 -21.02
CA GLY A 29 1.99 -5.80 -21.56
C GLY A 29 1.15 -5.37 -22.76
N THR A 30 0.82 -4.08 -22.88
CA THR A 30 0.12 -3.50 -24.04
C THR A 30 1.06 -2.95 -25.13
N GLY A 31 2.37 -3.17 -25.02
CA GLY A 31 3.37 -2.71 -25.99
C GLY A 31 3.75 -1.24 -25.89
N THR A 32 3.38 -0.55 -24.80
CA THR A 32 3.78 0.85 -24.58
C THR A 32 5.26 0.92 -24.19
N THR A 33 6.06 1.64 -24.97
CA THR A 33 7.51 1.77 -24.75
C THR A 33 7.89 3.04 -23.98
N HIS A 34 7.07 4.09 -24.07
CA HIS A 34 7.32 5.38 -23.45
C HIS A 34 6.06 5.96 -22.80
N ILE A 35 6.25 6.69 -21.70
CA ILE A 35 5.17 7.39 -21.01
C ILE A 35 5.63 8.74 -20.44
N TYR A 36 4.82 9.77 -20.58
CA TYR A 36 5.09 11.08 -19.95
C TYR A 36 4.65 11.11 -18.48
N SER A 37 5.28 11.98 -17.70
CA SER A 37 4.97 12.15 -16.26
C SER A 37 3.50 12.47 -15.98
N HIS A 38 2.84 13.28 -16.84
CA HIS A 38 1.43 13.63 -16.67
C HIS A 38 0.49 12.46 -16.95
N GLN A 39 0.85 11.56 -17.88
CA GLN A 39 0.07 10.36 -18.17
C GLN A 39 0.17 9.36 -17.01
N LEU A 40 1.38 9.10 -16.51
CA LEU A 40 1.57 8.22 -15.35
C LEU A 40 0.91 8.80 -14.09
N ALA A 41 0.98 10.13 -13.93
CA ALA A 41 0.34 10.84 -12.83
C ALA A 41 -1.19 10.67 -12.85
N HIS A 42 -1.81 10.78 -14.02
CA HIS A 42 -3.25 10.54 -14.19
C HIS A 42 -3.64 9.12 -13.79
N LEU A 43 -2.90 8.10 -14.27
CA LEU A 43 -3.15 6.70 -13.92
C LEU A 43 -2.95 6.40 -12.43
N ALA A 44 -1.99 7.07 -11.79
CA ALA A 44 -1.64 6.85 -10.40
C ALA A 44 -2.42 7.74 -9.41
N GLY A 45 -3.25 8.69 -9.89
CA GLY A 45 -3.98 9.63 -9.04
C GLY A 45 -3.07 10.61 -8.28
N VAL A 46 -1.96 11.03 -8.88
CA VAL A 46 -0.99 11.98 -8.29
C VAL A 46 -0.68 13.12 -9.25
N SER A 47 0.18 14.07 -8.86
CA SER A 47 0.63 15.14 -9.77
C SER A 47 1.86 14.73 -10.59
N ALA A 48 2.02 15.29 -11.79
CA ALA A 48 3.21 15.09 -12.63
C ALA A 48 4.51 15.57 -11.93
N ALA A 49 4.41 16.58 -11.06
CA ALA A 49 5.52 17.01 -10.21
C ALA A 49 5.91 15.94 -9.18
N GLN A 50 4.93 15.23 -8.62
CA GLN A 50 5.19 14.13 -7.69
C GLN A 50 5.87 12.94 -8.38
N VAL A 51 5.39 12.53 -9.57
CA VAL A 51 6.03 11.47 -10.36
C VAL A 51 7.50 11.81 -10.64
N ARG A 52 7.78 13.04 -11.09
CA ARG A 52 9.14 13.52 -11.34
C ARG A 52 10.02 13.42 -10.09
N ARG A 53 9.54 13.87 -8.93
CA ARG A 53 10.28 13.77 -7.65
C ARG A 53 10.55 12.33 -7.26
N ASP A 54 9.56 11.45 -7.37
CA ASP A 54 9.73 10.03 -7.01
C ASP A 54 10.75 9.35 -7.93
N PHE A 55 10.75 9.67 -9.22
CA PHE A 55 11.70 9.09 -10.18
C PHE A 55 13.13 9.61 -10.00
N MET A 56 13.29 10.87 -9.58
CA MET A 56 14.61 11.40 -9.19
C MET A 56 15.21 10.61 -8.02
N VAL A 57 14.40 10.11 -7.08
CA VAL A 57 14.87 9.31 -5.93
C VAL A 57 15.50 7.97 -6.38
N ILE A 58 14.99 7.37 -7.46
CA ILE A 58 15.56 6.14 -8.06
C ILE A 58 16.64 6.44 -9.11
N GLY A 59 17.13 7.69 -9.17
CA GLY A 59 18.18 8.10 -10.10
C GLY A 59 17.72 8.15 -11.56
N TYR A 60 16.42 8.14 -11.82
CA TYR A 60 15.88 8.11 -13.18
C TYR A 60 15.32 9.47 -13.59
N SER A 61 15.93 10.06 -14.62
CA SER A 61 15.46 11.30 -15.24
C SER A 61 15.00 11.00 -16.66
N GLY A 62 13.73 11.28 -16.95
CA GLY A 62 13.17 11.14 -18.29
C GLY A 62 13.60 12.27 -19.21
N SER A 63 13.25 12.15 -20.49
CA SER A 63 13.42 13.22 -21.47
C SER A 63 12.16 14.07 -21.55
N PRO A 64 12.23 15.41 -21.53
CA PRO A 64 11.06 16.26 -21.78
C PRO A 64 10.37 15.94 -23.11
N ASN A 65 11.13 15.53 -24.13
CA ASN A 65 10.62 15.31 -25.49
C ASN A 65 10.11 13.87 -25.71
N ARG A 66 10.59 12.90 -24.95
CA ARG A 66 10.26 11.46 -25.14
C ARG A 66 9.56 10.81 -23.95
N GLY A 67 9.48 11.49 -22.81
CA GLY A 67 9.00 10.91 -21.56
C GLY A 67 10.01 9.92 -20.99
N TYR A 68 9.48 8.90 -20.32
CA TYR A 68 10.21 7.85 -19.63
C TYR A 68 10.12 6.54 -20.42
N HIS A 69 11.25 5.85 -20.58
CA HIS A 69 11.27 4.51 -21.18
C HIS A 69 10.76 3.49 -20.16
N VAL A 70 9.69 2.76 -20.52
CA VAL A 70 8.94 1.89 -19.59
C VAL A 70 9.84 0.82 -18.96
N ASP A 71 10.62 0.08 -19.77
CA ASP A 71 11.48 -0.99 -19.25
C ASP A 71 12.59 -0.46 -18.34
N THR A 72 13.10 0.74 -18.63
CA THR A 72 14.17 1.34 -17.82
C THR A 72 13.61 1.84 -16.49
N CYS A 73 12.40 2.41 -16.49
CA CYS A 73 11.70 2.73 -15.25
C CYS A 73 11.45 1.50 -14.39
N LEU A 74 10.96 0.42 -15.00
CA LEU A 74 10.71 -0.83 -14.29
C LEU A 74 11.99 -1.34 -13.63
N ALA A 75 13.09 -1.42 -14.39
CA ALA A 75 14.38 -1.86 -13.86
C ALA A 75 14.89 -0.96 -12.71
N SER A 76 14.74 0.37 -12.82
CA SER A 76 15.13 1.29 -11.73
C SER A 76 14.26 1.14 -10.48
N ILE A 77 12.95 0.92 -10.64
CA ILE A 77 12.04 0.69 -9.52
C ILE A 77 12.34 -0.67 -8.87
N GLU A 78 12.54 -1.72 -9.66
CA GLU A 78 12.91 -3.06 -9.18
C GLU A 78 14.24 -3.01 -8.43
N SER A 79 15.27 -2.34 -8.96
CA SER A 79 16.55 -2.21 -8.26
C SER A 79 16.45 -1.50 -6.90
N LEU A 80 15.44 -0.66 -6.68
CA LEU A 80 15.24 0.01 -5.39
C LEU A 80 14.35 -0.82 -4.45
N LEU A 81 13.28 -1.43 -4.97
CA LEU A 81 12.28 -2.16 -4.17
C LEU A 81 12.67 -3.60 -3.88
N ASP A 82 13.20 -4.29 -4.88
CA ASP A 82 13.49 -5.71 -4.80
C ASP A 82 14.90 -5.87 -4.21
N GLY A 83 14.97 -6.56 -3.07
CA GLY A 83 16.24 -6.99 -2.50
C GLY A 83 16.92 -8.04 -3.38
N ALA A 84 18.22 -8.27 -3.18
CA ALA A 84 18.97 -9.29 -3.91
C ALA A 84 18.47 -10.73 -3.64
N THR A 85 17.72 -10.93 -2.55
CA THR A 85 17.25 -12.24 -2.10
C THR A 85 15.76 -12.24 -1.85
N ARG A 86 15.15 -13.41 -2.01
CA ARG A 86 13.78 -13.69 -1.58
C ARG A 86 13.64 -13.41 -0.09
N GLN A 87 12.54 -12.79 0.31
CA GLN A 87 12.17 -12.56 1.70
C GLN A 87 10.97 -13.43 2.06
N ASP A 88 11.16 -14.22 3.10
CA ASP A 88 10.09 -15.00 3.72
C ASP A 88 9.35 -14.12 4.75
N VAL A 89 8.03 -14.28 4.78
CA VAL A 89 7.09 -13.50 5.57
C VAL A 89 6.30 -14.45 6.48
N ALA A 90 6.19 -14.10 7.76
CA ALA A 90 5.28 -14.76 8.69
C ALA A 90 3.88 -14.15 8.60
N LEU A 91 2.84 -14.95 8.75
CA LEU A 91 1.48 -14.47 8.93
C LEU A 91 0.95 -14.93 10.28
N VAL A 92 0.57 -13.99 11.15
CA VAL A 92 -0.08 -14.30 12.43
C VAL A 92 -1.56 -13.97 12.36
N GLY A 93 -2.39 -14.96 12.66
CA GLY A 93 -3.85 -14.92 12.48
C GLY A 93 -4.25 -15.45 11.10
N VAL A 94 -4.62 -16.72 11.03
CA VAL A 94 -5.05 -17.42 9.79
C VAL A 94 -6.57 -17.60 9.77
N GLY A 95 -7.27 -16.56 10.25
CA GLY A 95 -8.70 -16.36 10.12
C GLY A 95 -9.11 -15.90 8.71
N ARG A 96 -10.29 -15.28 8.57
CA ARG A 96 -10.84 -14.86 7.27
C ARG A 96 -9.93 -13.88 6.52
N LEU A 97 -9.38 -12.89 7.23
CA LEU A 97 -8.49 -11.90 6.64
C LEU A 97 -7.15 -12.52 6.27
N GLY A 98 -6.50 -13.24 7.20
CA GLY A 98 -5.22 -13.91 6.95
C GLY A 98 -5.28 -14.89 5.78
N ARG A 99 -6.36 -15.69 5.67
CA ARG A 99 -6.57 -16.58 4.51
C ARG A 99 -6.73 -15.82 3.20
N SER A 100 -7.46 -14.70 3.22
CA SER A 100 -7.59 -13.83 2.04
C SER A 100 -6.24 -13.25 1.62
N VAL A 101 -5.40 -12.86 2.59
CA VAL A 101 -4.03 -12.40 2.35
C VAL A 101 -3.18 -13.52 1.74
N LEU A 102 -3.23 -14.75 2.30
CA LEU A 102 -2.53 -15.91 1.73
C LEU A 102 -2.91 -16.14 0.26
N ALA A 103 -4.21 -16.23 -0.02
CA ALA A 103 -4.71 -16.44 -1.37
C ALA A 103 -4.31 -15.29 -2.32
N HIS A 104 -4.30 -14.05 -1.84
CA HIS A 104 -3.89 -12.90 -2.66
C HIS A 104 -2.42 -12.99 -3.08
N PHE A 105 -1.53 -13.48 -2.21
CA PHE A 105 -0.08 -13.55 -2.49
C PHE A 105 0.37 -14.90 -3.08
N ALA A 106 -0.47 -15.93 -3.02
CA ALA A 106 -0.19 -17.25 -3.58
C ALA A 106 0.22 -17.15 -5.06
N GLY A 107 1.44 -17.58 -5.38
CA GLY A 107 1.97 -17.61 -6.74
C GLY A 107 2.23 -16.26 -7.42
N ARG A 108 2.01 -15.13 -6.75
CA ARG A 108 2.02 -13.79 -7.38
C ARG A 108 3.28 -12.97 -7.16
N ARG A 109 4.11 -13.30 -6.16
CA ARG A 109 5.32 -12.53 -5.81
C ARG A 109 6.48 -13.49 -5.50
N PRO A 110 7.38 -13.79 -6.46
CA PRO A 110 8.46 -14.74 -6.21
C PRO A 110 9.42 -14.31 -5.10
N LEU A 111 9.64 -12.98 -4.97
CA LEU A 111 10.56 -12.40 -4.00
C LEU A 111 9.96 -12.12 -2.61
N LEU A 112 8.62 -12.16 -2.46
CA LEU A 112 7.92 -11.98 -1.18
C LEU A 112 6.99 -13.16 -0.97
N ARG A 113 7.40 -14.11 -0.14
CA ARG A 113 6.64 -15.35 0.10
C ARG A 113 6.14 -15.39 1.53
N ILE A 114 4.84 -15.63 1.72
CA ILE A 114 4.33 -16.03 3.03
C ILE A 114 4.74 -17.49 3.28
N ALA A 115 5.71 -17.68 4.18
CA ALA A 115 6.44 -18.93 4.35
C ALA A 115 6.00 -19.75 5.57
N ALA A 116 5.34 -19.11 6.53
CA ALA A 116 4.79 -19.72 7.73
C ALA A 116 3.56 -18.93 8.19
N GLY A 117 2.48 -19.64 8.52
CA GLY A 117 1.32 -19.11 9.22
C GLY A 117 1.38 -19.48 10.70
N PHE A 118 0.77 -18.67 11.56
CA PHE A 118 0.67 -18.92 12.99
C PHE A 118 -0.74 -18.62 13.48
N ASP A 119 -1.27 -19.49 14.32
CA ASP A 119 -2.60 -19.34 14.91
C ASP A 119 -2.65 -20.01 16.29
N THR A 120 -3.69 -19.69 17.08
CA THR A 120 -3.99 -20.36 18.36
C THR A 120 -5.13 -21.36 18.23
N ASN A 121 -5.87 -21.33 17.11
CA ASN A 121 -6.97 -22.25 16.86
C ASN A 121 -6.45 -23.65 16.46
N PRO A 122 -6.67 -24.68 17.28
CA PRO A 122 -6.20 -26.05 16.99
C PRO A 122 -6.81 -26.63 15.70
N GLY A 123 -7.95 -26.11 15.24
CA GLY A 123 -8.57 -26.55 13.98
C GLY A 123 -7.83 -26.11 12.72
N VAL A 124 -6.88 -25.18 12.81
CA VAL A 124 -6.05 -24.75 11.66
C VAL A 124 -4.58 -25.09 11.82
N ILE A 125 -4.10 -25.26 13.04
CA ILE A 125 -2.71 -25.65 13.32
C ILE A 125 -2.41 -27.01 12.68
N GLY A 126 -1.24 -27.12 12.03
CA GLY A 126 -0.80 -28.30 11.30
C GLY A 126 -1.38 -28.43 9.88
N THR A 127 -2.34 -27.57 9.51
CA THR A 127 -2.89 -27.56 8.15
C THR A 127 -2.01 -26.74 7.19
N THR A 128 -2.17 -26.99 5.89
CA THR A 128 -1.55 -26.19 4.83
C THR A 128 -2.63 -25.43 4.08
N ILE A 129 -2.50 -24.10 4.02
CA ILE A 129 -3.43 -23.20 3.33
C ILE A 129 -2.65 -22.44 2.26
N GLU A 130 -3.04 -22.58 0.99
CA GLU A 130 -2.36 -21.93 -0.15
C GLU A 130 -0.84 -22.20 -0.18
N GLY A 131 -0.42 -23.41 0.20
CA GLY A 131 1.00 -23.81 0.27
C GLY A 131 1.77 -23.26 1.48
N CYS A 132 1.08 -22.63 2.44
CA CYS A 132 1.63 -22.15 3.69
C CYS A 132 1.24 -23.08 4.86
N LEU A 133 2.23 -23.64 5.56
CA LEU A 133 2.01 -24.46 6.76
C LEU A 133 1.67 -23.54 7.93
N VAL A 134 0.60 -23.90 8.67
CA VAL A 134 0.16 -23.17 9.87
C VAL A 134 0.73 -23.85 11.11
N HIS A 135 1.49 -23.09 11.90
CA HIS A 135 2.12 -23.51 13.15
C HIS A 135 1.35 -23.01 14.37
N SER A 136 1.60 -23.61 15.54
CA SER A 136 1.15 -23.04 16.81
C SER A 136 1.89 -21.73 17.08
N MET A 137 1.24 -20.80 17.77
CA MET A 137 1.92 -19.63 18.33
C MET A 137 3.08 -19.98 19.27
N ASP A 138 3.05 -21.16 19.91
CA ASP A 138 4.13 -21.63 20.78
C ASP A 138 5.42 -21.95 20.01
N ASP A 139 5.29 -22.26 18.71
CA ASP A 139 6.42 -22.54 17.81
C ASP A 139 7.00 -21.28 17.16
N LEU A 140 6.42 -20.10 17.41
CA LEU A 140 6.69 -18.89 16.64
C LEU A 140 8.16 -18.47 16.68
N GLU A 141 8.77 -18.40 17.86
CA GLU A 141 10.19 -18.01 18.01
C GLU A 141 11.12 -18.99 17.27
N ARG A 142 10.86 -20.28 17.42
CA ARG A 142 11.65 -21.35 16.78
C ARG A 142 11.54 -21.28 15.25
N VAL A 143 10.32 -21.23 14.71
CA VAL A 143 10.08 -21.25 13.26
C VAL A 143 10.59 -19.96 12.58
N VAL A 144 10.41 -18.80 13.23
CA VAL A 144 10.95 -17.52 12.72
C VAL A 144 12.47 -17.57 12.64
N ALA A 145 13.14 -18.10 13.67
CA ALA A 145 14.59 -18.24 13.69
C ALA A 145 15.09 -19.23 12.63
N GLU A 146 14.51 -20.43 12.55
CA GLU A 146 14.87 -21.48 11.57
C GLU A 146 14.76 -20.98 10.12
N LYS A 147 13.73 -20.19 9.82
CA LYS A 147 13.48 -19.67 8.47
C LYS A 147 14.14 -18.30 8.21
N GLY A 148 14.75 -17.69 9.22
CA GLY A 148 15.34 -16.35 9.11
C GLY A 148 14.32 -15.26 8.74
N ILE A 149 13.06 -15.38 9.20
CA ILE A 149 11.98 -14.45 8.86
C ILE A 149 12.21 -13.11 9.56
N ARG A 150 12.06 -12.01 8.82
CA ARG A 150 12.25 -10.63 9.33
C ARG A 150 11.02 -9.74 9.19
N ILE A 151 10.03 -10.21 8.43
CA ILE A 151 8.81 -9.47 8.08
C ILE A 151 7.62 -10.33 8.52
N ALA A 152 6.62 -9.71 9.14
CA ALA A 152 5.39 -10.39 9.48
C ALA A 152 4.15 -9.57 9.12
N ILE A 153 3.06 -10.28 8.85
CA ILE A 153 1.72 -9.74 8.70
C ILE A 153 0.95 -10.09 9.96
N LEU A 154 0.31 -9.10 10.57
CA LEU A 154 -0.52 -9.27 11.76
C LEU A 154 -1.99 -9.09 11.38
N ALA A 155 -2.79 -10.15 11.51
CA ALA A 155 -4.19 -10.22 11.13
C ALA A 155 -5.04 -10.92 12.21
N VAL A 156 -4.80 -10.56 13.47
CA VAL A 156 -5.47 -11.11 14.66
C VAL A 156 -6.56 -10.15 15.19
N PRO A 157 -7.47 -10.62 16.05
CA PRO A 157 -8.39 -9.75 16.77
C PRO A 157 -7.67 -8.71 17.64
N PRO A 158 -8.25 -7.50 17.83
CA PRO A 158 -7.67 -6.40 18.61
C PRO A 158 -7.13 -6.81 19.99
N GLU A 159 -7.83 -7.70 20.69
CA GLU A 159 -7.54 -8.13 22.06
C GLU A 159 -6.21 -8.88 22.16
N THR A 160 -5.74 -9.44 21.05
CA THR A 160 -4.51 -10.26 20.97
C THR A 160 -3.40 -9.61 20.17
N ALA A 161 -3.66 -8.43 19.57
CA ALA A 161 -2.75 -7.74 18.66
C ALA A 161 -1.40 -7.41 19.30
N GLN A 162 -1.41 -6.77 20.47
CA GLN A 162 -0.18 -6.37 21.16
C GLN A 162 0.66 -7.58 21.58
N ALA A 163 0.04 -8.59 22.18
CA ALA A 163 0.75 -9.79 22.63
C ALA A 163 1.41 -10.55 21.46
N ALA A 164 0.72 -10.64 20.32
CA ALA A 164 1.27 -11.22 19.10
C ALA A 164 2.41 -10.37 18.51
N ALA A 165 2.28 -9.05 18.51
CA ALA A 165 3.34 -8.14 18.09
C ALA A 165 4.60 -8.28 18.96
N ASP A 166 4.44 -8.33 20.29
CA ASP A 166 5.56 -8.51 21.21
C ASP A 166 6.30 -9.84 20.96
N ALA A 167 5.55 -10.92 20.73
CA ALA A 167 6.13 -12.22 20.38
C ALA A 167 6.92 -12.18 19.07
N LEU A 168 6.38 -11.54 18.03
CA LEU A 168 7.07 -11.33 16.76
C LEU A 168 8.36 -10.52 16.94
N VAL A 169 8.32 -9.43 17.71
CA VAL A 169 9.49 -8.58 17.97
C VAL A 169 10.59 -9.36 18.70
N ARG A 170 10.23 -10.12 19.75
CA ARG A 170 11.17 -11.00 20.47
C ARG A 170 11.81 -12.05 19.56
N SER A 171 11.05 -12.55 18.58
CA SER A 171 11.52 -13.53 17.60
C SER A 171 12.48 -12.96 16.55
N GLY A 172 12.74 -11.65 16.56
CA GLY A 172 13.65 -10.99 15.62
C GLY A 172 12.99 -10.37 14.40
N ILE A 173 11.66 -10.29 14.36
CA ILE A 173 10.93 -9.51 13.34
C ILE A 173 11.28 -8.03 13.48
N ARG A 174 11.43 -7.34 12.34
CA ARG A 174 11.76 -5.91 12.28
C ARG A 174 10.81 -5.10 11.40
N SER A 175 9.89 -5.76 10.69
CA SER A 175 8.89 -5.11 9.88
C SER A 175 7.55 -5.80 10.07
N LEU A 176 6.51 -5.03 10.38
CA LEU A 176 5.14 -5.49 10.53
C LEU A 176 4.25 -4.82 9.50
N VAL A 177 3.41 -5.60 8.83
CA VAL A 177 2.21 -5.09 8.16
C VAL A 177 1.04 -5.42 9.06
N ASP A 178 0.46 -4.38 9.66
CA ASP A 178 -0.55 -4.52 10.71
C ASP A 178 -1.94 -4.21 10.16
N PHE A 179 -2.79 -5.23 10.11
CA PHE A 179 -4.20 -5.13 9.71
C PHE A 179 -5.15 -5.09 10.92
N THR A 180 -4.63 -5.01 12.14
CA THR A 180 -5.47 -4.93 13.32
C THR A 180 -6.12 -3.55 13.43
N ALA A 181 -7.20 -3.44 14.20
CA ALA A 181 -7.92 -2.16 14.38
C ALA A 181 -7.38 -1.34 15.57
N VAL A 182 -6.17 -1.64 16.06
CA VAL A 182 -5.58 -1.00 17.24
C VAL A 182 -4.13 -0.61 16.99
N PRO A 183 -3.66 0.51 17.54
CA PRO A 183 -2.24 0.87 17.49
C PRO A 183 -1.38 -0.13 18.28
N LEU A 184 -0.22 -0.47 17.72
CA LEU A 184 0.78 -1.31 18.37
C LEU A 184 1.86 -0.46 19.04
N HIS A 185 2.30 -0.87 20.22
CA HIS A 185 3.46 -0.30 20.91
C HIS A 185 4.66 -1.22 20.69
N VAL A 186 5.57 -0.82 19.82
CA VAL A 186 6.79 -1.59 19.51
C VAL A 186 8.02 -0.69 19.62
N PRO A 187 9.23 -1.26 19.79
CA PRO A 187 10.48 -0.49 19.78
C PRO A 187 10.68 0.29 18.47
N ASP A 188 11.38 1.43 18.54
CA ASP A 188 11.61 2.34 17.41
C ASP A 188 12.33 1.68 16.22
N GLU A 189 13.12 0.63 16.46
CA GLU A 189 13.79 -0.15 15.42
C GLU A 189 12.85 -1.06 14.60
N VAL A 190 11.59 -1.19 15.01
CA VAL A 190 10.58 -2.02 14.33
C VAL A 190 9.72 -1.12 13.45
N PHE A 191 9.80 -1.33 12.14
CA PHE A 191 8.92 -0.64 11.20
C PHE A 191 7.51 -1.23 11.25
N VAL A 192 6.48 -0.39 11.41
CA VAL A 192 5.07 -0.81 11.39
C VAL A 192 4.32 -0.10 10.28
N ASP A 193 3.79 -0.88 9.36
CA ASP A 193 2.90 -0.48 8.28
C ASP A 193 1.45 -0.76 8.68
N HIS A 194 0.84 0.18 9.41
CA HIS A 194 -0.56 0.05 9.82
C HIS A 194 -1.50 0.29 8.62
N MET A 195 -2.46 -0.62 8.44
CA MET A 195 -3.43 -0.69 7.35
C MET A 195 -4.86 -0.60 7.92
N ASP A 196 -5.28 0.61 8.24
CA ASP A 196 -6.60 0.87 8.81
C ASP A 196 -7.69 1.00 7.73
N ILE A 197 -8.38 -0.11 7.46
CA ILE A 197 -9.52 -0.13 6.53
C ILE A 197 -10.73 0.61 7.12
N THR A 198 -10.87 0.65 8.45
CA THR A 198 -11.99 1.31 9.13
C THR A 198 -11.91 2.82 8.93
N SER A 199 -10.75 3.43 9.22
CA SER A 199 -10.52 4.86 8.96
C SER A 199 -10.74 5.23 7.49
N ALA A 200 -10.35 4.34 6.55
CA ALA A 200 -10.58 4.56 5.13
C ALA A 200 -12.09 4.56 4.78
N LEU A 201 -12.87 3.64 5.37
CA LEU A 201 -14.31 3.56 5.15
C LEU A 201 -15.04 4.76 5.78
N GLU A 202 -14.67 5.17 6.99
CA GLU A 202 -15.23 6.35 7.65
C GLU A 202 -14.96 7.63 6.87
N SER A 203 -13.73 7.78 6.37
CA SER A 203 -13.34 8.89 5.49
C SER A 203 -14.18 8.91 4.21
N ALA A 204 -14.34 7.75 3.55
CA ALA A 204 -15.17 7.63 2.36
C ALA A 204 -16.63 8.00 2.64
N ALA A 205 -17.19 7.51 3.76
CA ALA A 205 -18.55 7.82 4.17
C ALA A 205 -18.73 9.32 4.48
N PHE A 206 -17.73 9.97 5.05
CA PHE A 206 -17.76 11.42 5.29
C PHE A 206 -17.85 12.22 3.99
N PHE A 207 -16.97 11.96 3.02
CA PHE A 207 -16.97 12.69 1.75
C PHE A 207 -18.21 12.40 0.89
N ALA A 208 -18.71 11.16 0.92
CA ALA A 208 -19.96 10.81 0.24
C ALA A 208 -21.17 11.62 0.74
N ARG A 209 -21.16 12.06 2.00
CA ARG A 209 -22.20 12.95 2.54
C ARG A 209 -22.00 14.41 2.15
N GLN A 210 -20.76 14.87 1.95
CA GLN A 210 -20.48 16.26 1.56
C GLN A 210 -20.96 16.57 0.14
N ASP A 211 -20.86 15.61 -0.78
CA ASP A 211 -21.36 15.77 -2.15
C ASP A 211 -22.89 15.93 -2.23
N GLN A 212 -23.63 15.54 -1.20
CA GLN A 212 -25.11 15.62 -1.14
C GLN A 212 -25.63 16.95 -0.54
N GLY A 213 -24.75 17.89 -0.19
CA GLY A 213 -25.08 19.07 0.64
C GLY A 213 -25.14 20.44 -0.06
N THR A 214 -24.95 20.53 -1.39
CA THR A 214 -25.07 21.81 -2.11
C THR A 214 -26.37 21.84 -2.92
N PRO A 215 -27.46 22.48 -2.46
CA PRO A 215 -28.59 22.78 -3.33
C PRO A 215 -28.14 23.75 -4.43
N PRO A 216 -28.62 23.61 -5.68
CA PRO A 216 -28.33 24.59 -6.72
C PRO A 216 -28.83 25.96 -6.26
N MET A 217 -27.94 26.96 -6.29
CA MET A 217 -28.31 28.36 -6.10
C MET A 217 -29.26 28.73 -7.23
N ASP A 218 -30.53 28.97 -6.88
CA ASP A 218 -31.52 29.57 -7.77
C ASP A 218 -31.04 30.99 -8.11
N ASN A 219 -30.49 31.16 -9.31
CA ASN A 219 -30.27 32.48 -9.89
C ASN A 219 -31.63 33.00 -10.36
N GLY A 220 -32.42 33.49 -9.40
CA GLY A 220 -33.60 34.30 -9.68
C GLY A 220 -33.18 35.50 -10.50
N VAL A 221 -33.49 35.46 -11.80
CA VAL A 221 -33.37 36.59 -12.71
C VAL A 221 -34.44 37.60 -12.31
N ASP A 222 -34.02 38.65 -11.61
CA ASP A 222 -34.74 39.90 -11.52
C ASP A 222 -34.68 40.57 -12.90
N ASN A 223 -35.70 40.33 -13.73
CA ASN A 223 -35.95 41.12 -14.92
C ASN A 223 -37.04 42.14 -14.57
N GLY A 224 -36.60 43.29 -14.05
CA GLY A 224 -37.39 44.51 -14.12
C GLY A 224 -37.57 44.93 -15.59
N SER A 225 -38.81 45.20 -15.98
CA SER A 225 -39.13 46.00 -17.17
C SER A 225 -40.23 47.00 -16.83
N GLU A 226 -39.87 48.28 -16.93
CA GLU A 226 -40.73 49.46 -16.89
C GLU A 226 -41.85 49.41 -17.94
N ALA A 227 -43.01 49.98 -17.61
CA ALA A 227 -43.67 51.07 -18.35
C ALA A 227 -45.20 51.07 -18.14
N ASP A 228 -45.67 51.83 -17.15
CA ASP A 228 -47.04 52.38 -17.13
C ASP A 228 -46.91 53.91 -17.03
N MET A 229 -47.04 54.59 -18.18
CA MET A 229 -47.31 56.02 -18.24
C MET A 229 -48.55 56.25 -19.12
N PHE A 230 -49.42 57.10 -18.59
CA PHE A 230 -50.83 57.36 -18.91
C PHE A 230 -51.20 57.73 -20.37
N PRO A 231 -52.51 57.68 -20.72
CA PRO A 231 -53.01 57.87 -22.08
C PRO A 231 -53.22 59.35 -22.43
N MET A 232 -53.13 59.69 -23.72
CA MET A 232 -53.76 60.88 -24.29
C MET A 232 -54.15 60.64 -25.76
N ILE A 233 -55.47 60.74 -25.98
CA ILE A 233 -56.23 61.05 -27.20
C ILE A 233 -56.17 60.02 -28.34
#